data_AF-A0A9D2FBL3-F1
#
_entry.id   AF-A0A9D2FBL3-F1
#
_cell.length_a   1.000
_cell.length_b   1.000
_cell.length_c   1.000
_cell.angle_alpha   90.00
_cell.angle_beta   90.00
_cell.angle_gamma   90.00
#
_symmetry.space_group_name_H-M   'P 1'
#
loop_
_entity.id
_entity.type
_entity.pdbx_description
1 polymer ?
#
loop_
_entity_poly.entity_id
_entity_poly.type
_entity_poly.pdbx_seq_one_letter_code
_entity_poly.pdbx_strand_id
1 'polypeptide(L)'
;MKLLIKRVVVILKTFGELPREYTECFTLDLQKDTKKMLLVNFLSLLIAIAMAVPMLFYIPLSTFFNEESYMMLLLKVFLFFTLAIIYIILHELIHGVAMKICGTKKISYGFTGIYAYTSSKDYYDRAAYIFIALAPIVTFLVTLAIVNVLVPLSWFWGIYFIQIINVSGAAGDIYVTCKFLRMPKDTLIQDEGVSMTVYTRQ
;
A
#
# COMPACT_ATOMS: atom_id res chain seq x y z
N MET A 1 -14.01 -10.67 -17.96
CA MET A 1 -13.90 -10.07 -16.61
C MET A 1 -14.49 -10.96 -15.50
N LYS A 2 -15.78 -11.33 -15.50
CA LYS A 2 -16.39 -12.20 -14.46
C LYS A 2 -15.72 -13.57 -14.26
N LEU A 3 -15.22 -14.20 -15.32
CA LEU A 3 -14.50 -15.49 -15.28
C LEU A 3 -13.09 -15.38 -14.66
N LEU A 4 -12.38 -14.26 -14.90
CA LEU A 4 -11.07 -13.99 -14.29
C LEU A 4 -11.21 -13.73 -12.79
N ILE A 5 -12.22 -12.94 -12.40
CA ILE A 5 -12.54 -12.71 -10.98
C ILE A 5 -12.88 -14.03 -10.29
N LYS A 6 -13.74 -14.89 -10.88
CA LYS A 6 -14.03 -16.22 -10.33
C LYS A 6 -12.78 -17.08 -10.16
N ARG A 7 -11.85 -17.09 -11.12
CA ARG A 7 -10.60 -17.87 -11.02
C ARG A 7 -9.65 -17.34 -9.95
N VAL A 8 -9.52 -16.01 -9.81
CA VAL A 8 -8.70 -15.40 -8.76
C VAL A 8 -9.29 -15.72 -7.38
N VAL A 9 -10.61 -15.61 -7.22
CA VAL A 9 -11.32 -15.96 -5.97
C VAL A 9 -11.19 -17.45 -5.60
N VAL A 10 -11.05 -18.35 -6.58
CA VAL A 10 -10.84 -19.79 -6.33
C VAL A 10 -9.44 -20.10 -5.76
N ILE A 11 -8.47 -19.20 -5.95
CA ILE A 11 -7.08 -19.39 -5.50
C ILE A 11 -6.83 -18.72 -4.15
N LEU A 12 -7.48 -17.58 -3.87
CA LEU A 12 -7.31 -16.82 -2.63
C LEU A 12 -8.30 -17.30 -1.56
N LYS A 13 -7.81 -17.83 -0.44
CA LYS A 13 -8.67 -18.32 0.65
C LYS A 13 -8.70 -17.34 1.82
N THR A 14 -9.91 -17.12 2.32
CA THR A 14 -10.21 -16.38 3.54
C THR A 14 -11.06 -17.25 4.45
N PHE A 15 -10.72 -17.29 5.74
CA PHE A 15 -11.41 -18.06 6.76
C PHE A 15 -11.98 -17.12 7.81
N GLY A 16 -13.26 -17.30 8.17
CA GLY A 16 -13.88 -16.50 9.25
C GLY A 16 -13.53 -16.97 10.66
N GLU A 17 -12.97 -18.18 10.78
CA GLU A 17 -12.52 -18.78 12.04
C GLU A 17 -11.17 -19.46 11.80
N LEU A 18 -10.31 -19.47 12.82
CA LEU A 18 -9.01 -20.15 12.74
C LEU A 18 -9.21 -21.66 12.68
N PRO A 19 -8.68 -22.37 11.66
CA PRO A 19 -8.77 -23.82 11.62
C PRO A 19 -8.01 -24.46 12.79
N ARG A 20 -8.54 -25.54 13.36
CA ARG A 20 -8.04 -26.16 14.62
C ARG A 20 -6.58 -26.62 14.59
N GLU A 21 -6.05 -26.86 13.40
CA GLU A 21 -4.69 -27.39 13.17
C GLU A 21 -3.63 -26.28 13.13
N TYR A 22 -4.05 -25.01 13.28
CA TYR A 22 -3.19 -23.85 13.21
C TYR A 22 -2.94 -23.28 14.58
N THR A 23 -1.69 -22.92 14.85
CA THR A 23 -1.31 -22.21 16.07
C THR A 23 -0.58 -20.92 15.74
N GLU A 24 -0.70 -19.94 16.62
CA GLU A 24 0.05 -18.69 16.50
C GLU A 24 1.55 -18.98 16.49
N CYS A 25 2.24 -18.44 15.50
CA CYS A 25 3.68 -18.53 15.34
C CYS A 25 4.35 -17.26 15.87
N PHE A 26 3.89 -16.08 15.41
CA PHE A 26 4.33 -14.79 15.92
C PHE A 26 3.36 -13.67 15.55
N THR A 27 3.49 -12.54 16.26
CA THR A 27 2.82 -11.28 15.93
C THR A 27 3.85 -10.25 15.44
N LEU A 28 3.52 -9.56 14.35
CA LEU A 28 4.30 -8.47 13.77
C LEU A 28 3.58 -7.14 14.01
N ASP A 29 4.13 -6.30 14.88
CA ASP A 29 3.67 -4.95 15.12
C ASP A 29 4.79 -3.98 14.71
N LEU A 30 4.59 -3.27 13.60
CA LEU A 30 5.59 -2.34 13.07
C LEU A 30 5.67 -1.04 13.88
N GLN A 31 4.65 -0.70 14.67
CA GLN A 31 4.63 0.53 15.46
C GLN A 31 5.36 0.36 16.80
N LYS A 32 5.25 -0.82 17.42
CA LYS A 32 5.92 -1.10 18.71
C LYS A 32 7.37 -1.53 18.56
N ASP A 33 7.75 -2.14 17.43
CA ASP A 33 9.14 -2.54 17.20
C ASP A 33 9.94 -1.43 16.51
N THR A 34 10.66 -0.63 17.32
CA THR A 34 11.48 0.49 16.84
C THR A 34 12.49 0.09 15.76
N LYS A 35 13.06 -1.14 15.82
CA LYS A 35 14.04 -1.58 14.82
C LYS A 35 13.37 -1.84 13.48
N LYS A 36 12.22 -2.51 13.49
CA LYS A 36 11.44 -2.76 12.27
C LYS A 36 10.86 -1.47 11.70
N MET A 37 10.34 -0.58 12.56
CA MET A 37 9.88 0.75 12.16
C MET A 37 10.99 1.53 11.45
N LEU A 38 12.19 1.58 12.05
CA LEU A 38 13.34 2.29 11.47
C LEU A 38 13.81 1.66 10.16
N LEU A 39 13.80 0.32 10.08
CA LEU A 39 14.10 -0.40 8.84
C LEU A 39 13.10 -0.05 7.73
N VAL A 40 11.79 -0.07 8.02
CA VAL A 40 10.74 0.25 7.04
C VAL A 40 10.83 1.71 6.59
N ASN A 41 11.07 2.65 7.51
CA ASN A 41 11.26 4.06 7.15
C ASN A 41 12.53 4.29 6.33
N PHE A 42 13.61 3.57 6.64
CA PHE A 42 14.83 3.61 5.84
C PHE A 42 14.59 3.04 4.42
N LEU A 43 13.88 1.91 4.30
CA LEU A 43 13.47 1.36 3.00
C LEU A 43 12.58 2.33 2.22
N SER A 44 11.63 2.99 2.90
CA SER A 44 10.79 4.03 2.31
C SER A 44 11.62 5.16 1.71
N LEU A 45 12.61 5.67 2.46
CA LEU A 45 13.53 6.70 1.99
C LEU A 45 14.36 6.22 0.78
N LEU A 46 14.89 5.00 0.82
CA LEU A 46 15.65 4.43 -0.30
C LEU A 46 14.78 4.30 -1.56
N ILE A 47 13.53 3.85 -1.43
CA ILE A 47 12.58 3.76 -2.55
C ILE A 47 12.31 5.15 -3.12
N ALA A 48 12.05 6.14 -2.26
CA ALA A 48 11.80 7.51 -2.69
C ALA A 48 13.00 8.09 -3.46
N ILE A 49 14.23 7.90 -2.97
CA ILE A 49 15.47 8.32 -3.65
C ILE A 49 15.63 7.57 -4.98
N ALA A 50 15.41 6.25 -4.99
CA ALA A 50 15.54 5.42 -6.19
C ALA A 50 14.56 5.80 -7.29
N MET A 51 13.40 6.37 -6.95
CA MET A 51 12.44 6.90 -7.91
C MET A 51 12.77 8.35 -8.31
N ALA A 52 13.06 9.22 -7.33
CA ALA A 52 13.28 10.65 -7.58
C ALA A 52 14.57 10.92 -8.36
N VAL A 53 15.70 10.30 -7.97
CA VAL A 53 17.02 10.62 -8.53
C VAL A 53 17.10 10.34 -10.03
N PRO A 54 16.72 9.15 -10.55
CA PRO A 54 16.69 8.92 -12.00
C PRO A 54 15.79 9.92 -12.72
N MET A 55 14.63 10.25 -12.15
CA MET A 55 13.66 11.13 -12.80
C MET A 55 14.17 12.57 -12.94
N LEU A 56 14.99 13.04 -12.00
CA LEU A 56 15.61 14.37 -12.06
C LEU A 56 16.54 14.54 -13.28
N PHE A 57 17.11 13.46 -13.83
CA PHE A 57 17.92 13.51 -15.05
C PHE A 57 17.08 13.70 -16.32
N TYR A 58 15.79 13.34 -16.29
CA TYR A 58 14.88 13.44 -17.43
C TYR A 58 13.99 14.68 -17.37
N ILE A 59 13.45 15.00 -16.20
CA ILE A 59 12.57 16.16 -15.99
C ILE A 59 13.13 16.98 -14.83
N PRO A 60 13.74 18.15 -15.08
CA PRO A 60 14.27 19.00 -14.02
C PRO A 60 13.20 19.37 -13.01
N LEU A 61 13.54 19.42 -11.73
CA LEU A 61 12.59 19.84 -10.68
C LEU A 61 12.08 21.28 -10.87
N SER A 62 12.86 22.12 -11.56
CA SER A 62 12.45 23.48 -11.90
C SER A 62 11.16 23.55 -12.72
N THR A 63 10.77 22.51 -13.45
CA THR A 63 9.50 22.49 -14.22
C THR A 63 8.27 22.62 -13.32
N PHE A 64 8.36 22.20 -12.05
CA PHE A 64 7.28 22.37 -11.08
C PHE A 64 7.11 23.85 -10.66
N PHE A 65 8.25 24.53 -10.48
CA PHE A 65 8.34 25.90 -9.96
C PHE A 65 8.32 26.98 -11.05
N ASN A 66 8.48 26.60 -12.32
CA ASN A 66 8.52 27.52 -13.45
C ASN A 66 7.11 28.00 -13.85
N GLU A 67 6.47 28.75 -12.95
CA GLU A 67 5.17 29.38 -13.15
C GLU A 67 5.30 30.90 -13.13
N GLU A 68 4.69 31.59 -14.10
CA GLU A 68 4.70 33.06 -14.15
C GLU A 68 3.84 33.69 -13.05
N SER A 69 2.82 32.96 -12.58
CA SER A 69 1.91 33.41 -11.54
C SER A 69 2.17 32.70 -10.22
N TYR A 70 2.50 33.47 -9.18
CA TYR A 70 2.59 32.97 -7.81
C TYR A 70 1.30 32.27 -7.36
N MET A 71 0.13 32.73 -7.83
CA MET A 71 -1.15 32.11 -7.49
C MET A 71 -1.26 30.69 -8.07
N MET A 72 -0.72 30.45 -9.27
CA MET A 72 -0.68 29.12 -9.87
C MET A 72 0.23 28.18 -9.09
N LEU A 73 1.40 28.67 -8.64
CA LEU A 73 2.30 27.89 -7.80
C LEU A 73 1.64 27.51 -6.46
N LEU A 74 0.96 28.47 -5.80
CA LEU A 74 0.20 28.19 -4.58
C LEU A 74 -0.91 27.16 -4.80
N LEU A 75 -1.63 27.26 -5.92
CA LEU A 75 -2.65 26.29 -6.30
C LEU A 75 -2.04 24.88 -6.48
N LYS A 76 -0.91 24.75 -7.18
CA LYS A 76 -0.21 23.45 -7.34
C LYS A 76 0.16 22.83 -6.00
N VAL A 77 0.74 23.63 -5.10
CA VAL A 77 1.14 23.17 -3.76
C VAL A 77 -0.08 22.75 -2.95
N PHE A 78 -1.15 23.56 -2.96
CA PHE A 78 -2.42 23.24 -2.29
C PHE A 78 -3.04 21.94 -2.82
N LEU A 79 -3.11 21.79 -4.15
CA LEU A 79 -3.64 20.59 -4.78
C LEU A 79 -2.79 19.36 -4.49
N PHE A 80 -1.45 19.50 -4.47
CA PHE A 80 -0.56 18.41 -4.09
C PHE A 80 -0.90 17.86 -2.70
N PHE A 81 -0.99 18.72 -1.68
CA PHE A 81 -1.32 18.27 -0.31
C PHE A 81 -2.73 17.68 -0.24
N THR A 82 -3.70 18.28 -0.94
CA THR A 82 -5.07 17.77 -0.99
C THR A 82 -5.12 16.38 -1.62
N LEU A 83 -4.42 16.19 -2.74
CA LEU A 83 -4.31 14.90 -3.43
C LEU A 83 -3.56 13.86 -2.60
N ALA A 84 -2.53 14.26 -1.85
CA ALA A 84 -1.81 13.35 -0.94
C ALA A 84 -2.72 12.81 0.16
N ILE A 85 -3.56 13.66 0.77
CA ILE A 85 -4.54 13.23 1.79
C ILE A 85 -5.59 12.30 1.16
N ILE A 86 -6.15 12.68 0.02
CA ILE A 86 -7.12 11.85 -0.70
C ILE A 86 -6.51 10.50 -1.05
N TYR A 87 -5.27 10.49 -1.53
CA TYR A 87 -4.53 9.29 -1.88
C TYR A 87 -4.39 8.33 -0.69
N ILE A 88 -4.03 8.81 0.51
CA ILE A 88 -3.91 7.95 1.71
C ILE A 88 -5.25 7.26 2.03
N ILE A 89 -6.36 8.00 1.95
CA ILE A 89 -7.70 7.42 2.18
C ILE A 89 -8.01 6.37 1.10
N LEU A 90 -7.75 6.69 -0.17
CA LEU A 90 -8.00 5.76 -1.26
C LEU A 90 -7.10 4.51 -1.19
N HIS A 91 -5.87 4.62 -0.69
CA HIS A 91 -4.97 3.50 -0.48
C HIS A 91 -5.60 2.45 0.44
N GLU A 92 -6.07 2.89 1.61
CA GLU A 92 -6.77 2.03 2.55
C GLU A 92 -8.08 1.46 1.98
N LEU A 93 -8.84 2.27 1.24
CA LEU A 93 -10.04 1.78 0.57
C LEU A 93 -9.73 0.67 -0.44
N ILE A 94 -8.61 0.72 -1.16
CA ILE A 94 -8.21 -0.35 -2.07
C ILE A 94 -7.80 -1.62 -1.31
N HIS A 95 -7.13 -1.52 -0.16
CA HIS A 95 -6.93 -2.68 0.72
C HIS A 95 -8.27 -3.31 1.11
N GLY A 96 -9.24 -2.49 1.51
CA GLY A 96 -10.58 -2.98 1.87
C GLY A 96 -11.32 -3.62 0.69
N VAL A 97 -11.23 -3.05 -0.51
CA VAL A 97 -11.77 -3.68 -1.73
C VAL A 97 -11.08 -5.01 -2.01
N ALA A 98 -9.76 -5.09 -1.87
CA ALA A 98 -9.01 -6.33 -2.04
C ALA A 98 -9.42 -7.40 -1.01
N MET A 99 -9.62 -7.02 0.25
CA MET A 99 -10.19 -7.89 1.29
C MET A 99 -11.58 -8.38 0.89
N LYS A 100 -12.47 -7.51 0.41
CA LYS A 100 -13.80 -7.91 -0.10
C LYS A 100 -13.72 -8.91 -1.25
N ILE A 101 -12.79 -8.72 -2.18
CA ILE A 101 -12.55 -9.65 -3.29
C ILE A 101 -12.12 -11.02 -2.76
N CYS A 102 -11.32 -11.07 -1.69
CA CYS A 102 -10.90 -12.32 -1.05
C CYS A 102 -12.01 -13.00 -0.23
N GLY A 103 -13.17 -12.37 -0.04
CA GLY A 103 -14.31 -12.94 0.67
C GLY A 103 -14.55 -12.39 2.07
N THR A 104 -13.82 -11.35 2.48
CA THR A 104 -13.93 -10.75 3.81
C THR A 104 -15.32 -10.18 4.08
N LYS A 105 -15.94 -10.60 5.18
CA LYS A 105 -17.31 -10.16 5.50
C LYS A 105 -17.35 -8.81 6.19
N LYS A 106 -16.45 -8.57 7.13
CA LYS A 106 -16.40 -7.33 7.92
C LYS A 106 -15.02 -6.67 7.78
N ILE A 107 -15.03 -5.39 7.46
CA ILE A 107 -13.85 -4.55 7.31
C ILE A 107 -14.02 -3.37 8.25
N SER A 108 -12.97 -3.03 8.96
CA SER A 108 -12.90 -1.84 9.79
C SER A 108 -11.82 -0.92 9.22
N TYR A 109 -12.08 0.38 9.26
CA TYR A 109 -11.10 1.41 8.95
C TYR A 109 -10.81 2.21 10.20
N GLY A 110 -9.57 2.61 10.38
CA GLY A 110 -9.18 3.41 11.53
C GLY A 110 -7.97 4.28 11.25
N PHE A 111 -7.58 5.03 12.27
CA PHE A 111 -6.45 5.93 12.20
C PHE A 111 -5.71 5.93 13.55
N THR A 112 -4.38 5.81 13.49
CA THR A 112 -3.49 5.84 14.66
C THR A 112 -2.43 6.92 14.44
N GLY A 113 -2.65 8.11 15.01
CA GLY A 113 -1.70 9.22 14.96
C GLY A 113 -1.57 9.86 13.58
N ILE A 114 -0.74 9.30 12.71
CA ILE A 114 -0.56 9.73 11.31
C ILE A 114 -0.83 8.60 10.30
N TYR A 115 -1.14 7.40 10.77
CA TYR A 115 -1.34 6.21 9.96
C TYR A 115 -2.82 5.88 9.83
N ALA A 116 -3.33 5.79 8.61
CA ALA A 116 -4.61 5.15 8.35
C ALA A 116 -4.39 3.63 8.24
N TYR A 117 -5.40 2.83 8.55
CA TYR A 117 -5.33 1.39 8.42
C TYR A 117 -6.68 0.77 8.08
N THR A 118 -6.61 -0.40 7.46
CA THR A 118 -7.72 -1.27 7.15
C THR A 118 -7.52 -2.61 7.83
N SER A 119 -8.52 -3.10 8.54
CA SER A 119 -8.41 -4.32 9.33
C SER A 119 -9.60 -5.26 9.20
N SER A 120 -9.37 -6.53 9.53
CA SER A 120 -10.39 -7.56 9.63
C SER A 120 -10.02 -8.63 10.63
N LYS A 121 -11.03 -9.31 11.18
CA LYS A 121 -10.84 -10.49 12.03
C LYS A 121 -10.69 -11.79 11.24
N ASP A 122 -10.92 -11.75 9.92
CA ASP A 122 -10.79 -12.91 9.05
C ASP A 122 -9.30 -13.29 8.86
N TYR A 123 -9.05 -14.56 8.57
CA TYR A 123 -7.71 -15.13 8.35
C TYR A 123 -7.47 -15.35 6.87
N TYR A 124 -6.40 -14.77 6.34
CA TYR A 124 -6.05 -14.84 4.94
C TYR A 124 -4.96 -15.87 4.73
N ASP A 125 -5.09 -16.70 3.70
CA ASP A 125 -3.93 -17.47 3.25
C ASP A 125 -2.83 -16.54 2.73
N ARG A 126 -1.61 -17.06 2.67
CA ARG A 126 -0.44 -16.30 2.24
C ARG A 126 -0.63 -15.59 0.89
N ALA A 127 -1.31 -16.22 -0.07
CA ALA A 127 -1.52 -15.64 -1.39
C ALA A 127 -2.53 -14.49 -1.35
N ALA A 128 -3.63 -14.66 -0.61
CA ALA A 128 -4.66 -13.66 -0.39
C ALA A 128 -4.07 -12.43 0.30
N TYR A 129 -3.26 -12.64 1.34
CA TYR A 129 -2.63 -11.55 2.05
C TYR A 129 -1.67 -10.75 1.17
N ILE A 130 -0.81 -11.43 0.38
CA ILE A 130 0.10 -10.74 -0.55
C ILE A 130 -0.68 -9.95 -1.61
N PHE A 131 -1.78 -10.51 -2.12
CA PHE A 131 -2.65 -9.79 -3.04
C PHE A 131 -3.23 -8.52 -2.40
N ILE A 132 -3.73 -8.63 -1.17
CA ILE A 132 -4.28 -7.49 -0.42
C ILE A 132 -3.22 -6.42 -0.18
N ALA A 133 -2.03 -6.80 0.29
CA ALA A 133 -0.93 -5.89 0.58
C ALA A 133 -0.42 -5.14 -0.67
N LEU A 134 -0.34 -5.82 -1.82
CA LEU A 134 0.16 -5.19 -3.06
C LEU A 134 -0.92 -4.48 -3.89
N ALA A 135 -2.20 -4.68 -3.60
CA ALA A 135 -3.30 -4.16 -4.43
C ALA A 135 -3.27 -2.63 -4.59
N PRO A 136 -3.08 -1.82 -3.53
CA PRO A 136 -3.02 -0.36 -3.70
C PRO A 136 -1.80 0.07 -4.51
N ILE A 137 -0.61 -0.50 -4.21
CA ILE A 137 0.64 -0.17 -4.89
C ILE A 137 0.47 -0.32 -6.41
N VAL A 138 0.00 -1.49 -6.86
CA VAL A 138 -0.15 -1.79 -8.29
C VAL A 138 -1.24 -0.92 -8.92
N THR A 139 -2.37 -0.73 -8.23
CA THR A 139 -3.49 0.07 -8.74
C THR A 139 -3.08 1.52 -8.97
N PHE A 140 -2.44 2.15 -7.99
CA PHE A 140 -2.00 3.53 -8.10
C PHE A 140 -0.75 3.68 -8.97
N LEU A 141 0.15 2.68 -9.02
CA LEU A 141 1.29 2.68 -9.94
C LEU A 141 0.83 2.80 -11.40
N VAL A 142 -0.18 2.02 -11.80
CA VAL A 142 -0.70 2.10 -13.17
C VAL A 142 -1.49 3.39 -13.37
N THR A 143 -2.38 3.73 -12.44
CA THR A 143 -3.31 4.87 -12.61
C THR A 143 -2.57 6.20 -12.62
N LEU A 144 -1.67 6.43 -11.66
CA LEU A 144 -0.92 7.68 -11.58
C LEU A 144 0.10 7.79 -12.71
N ALA A 145 0.71 6.69 -13.17
CA ALA A 145 1.56 6.70 -14.36
C ALA A 145 0.79 7.15 -15.61
N ILE A 146 -0.43 6.64 -15.82
CA ILE A 146 -1.30 7.09 -16.93
C ILE A 146 -1.62 8.58 -16.79
N VAL A 147 -2.07 9.03 -15.60
CA VAL A 147 -2.37 10.45 -15.36
C VAL A 147 -1.14 11.31 -15.62
N ASN A 148 0.04 10.89 -15.19
CA ASN A 148 1.28 11.64 -15.34
C ASN A 148 1.72 11.82 -16.80
N VAL A 149 1.33 10.91 -17.70
CA VAL A 149 1.55 11.05 -19.15
C VAL A 149 0.53 12.00 -19.79
N LEU A 150 -0.67 12.13 -19.22
CA LEU A 150 -1.76 12.93 -19.78
C LEU A 150 -1.73 14.40 -19.33
N VAL A 151 -1.12 14.71 -18.18
CA VAL A 151 -1.02 16.08 -17.67
C VAL A 151 0.08 16.87 -18.38
N PRO A 152 -0.03 18.22 -18.45
CA PRO A 152 1.05 19.05 -18.95
C PRO A 152 2.35 18.87 -18.15
N LEU A 153 3.49 19.11 -18.78
CA LEU A 153 4.82 18.94 -18.16
C LEU A 153 4.97 19.71 -16.83
N SER A 154 4.36 20.89 -16.71
CA SER A 154 4.41 21.69 -15.49
C SER A 154 3.72 21.03 -14.28
N TRP A 155 2.83 20.06 -14.50
CA TRP A 155 2.13 19.29 -13.47
C TRP A 155 2.77 17.93 -13.17
N PHE A 156 3.74 17.50 -13.98
CA PHE A 156 4.39 16.19 -13.87
C PHE A 156 4.82 15.88 -12.44
N TRP A 157 5.61 16.76 -11.82
CA TRP A 157 6.12 16.54 -10.47
C TRP A 157 5.02 16.46 -9.42
N GLY A 158 3.92 17.20 -9.58
CA GLY A 158 2.77 17.12 -8.67
C GLY A 158 2.19 15.72 -8.59
N ILE A 159 1.97 15.08 -9.75
CA ILE A 159 1.46 13.69 -9.82
C ILE A 159 2.55 12.68 -9.47
N TYR A 160 3.78 12.90 -9.94
CA TYR A 160 4.90 12.01 -9.69
C TYR A 160 5.29 11.95 -8.21
N PHE A 161 5.14 13.04 -7.45
CA PHE A 161 5.31 12.99 -5.99
C PHE A 161 4.28 12.10 -5.30
N ILE A 162 3.01 12.12 -5.74
CA ILE A 162 2.00 11.17 -5.24
C ILE A 162 2.38 9.74 -5.61
N GLN A 163 2.94 9.52 -6.80
CA GLN A 163 3.45 8.21 -7.22
C GLN A 163 4.63 7.73 -6.36
N ILE A 164 5.54 8.64 -5.99
CA ILE A 164 6.62 8.33 -5.03
C ILE A 164 6.02 7.95 -3.69
N ILE A 165 5.12 8.79 -3.13
CA ILE A 165 4.40 8.52 -1.88
C ILE A 165 3.70 7.16 -1.94
N ASN A 166 3.16 6.76 -3.10
CA ASN A 166 2.50 5.47 -3.23
C ASN A 166 3.43 4.28 -3.01
N VAL A 167 4.58 4.27 -3.68
CA VAL A 167 5.50 3.13 -3.58
C VAL A 167 6.33 3.21 -2.30
N SER A 168 6.82 4.39 -1.94
CA SER A 168 7.64 4.57 -0.72
C SER A 168 6.79 4.49 0.55
N GLY A 169 5.59 5.05 0.56
CA GLY A 169 4.67 5.00 1.69
C GLY A 169 4.20 3.59 2.01
N ALA A 170 4.07 2.73 0.99
CA ALA A 170 3.75 1.31 1.12
C ALA A 170 4.97 0.42 1.43
N ALA A 171 6.07 0.98 1.93
CA ALA A 171 7.25 0.19 2.31
C ALA A 171 6.93 -0.88 3.38
N GLY A 172 5.94 -0.62 4.25
CA GLY A 172 5.40 -1.60 5.19
C GLY A 172 4.80 -2.81 4.47
N ASP A 173 3.92 -2.57 3.50
CA ASP A 173 3.29 -3.61 2.68
C ASP A 173 4.32 -4.43 1.90
N ILE A 174 5.32 -3.76 1.33
CA ILE A 174 6.44 -4.41 0.64
C ILE A 174 7.25 -5.27 1.61
N TYR A 175 7.53 -4.76 2.82
CA TYR A 175 8.25 -5.49 3.85
C TYR A 175 7.50 -6.76 4.29
N VAL A 176 6.21 -6.65 4.62
CA VAL A 176 5.41 -7.82 5.03
C VAL A 176 5.22 -8.79 3.88
N THR A 177 5.06 -8.31 2.65
CA THR A 177 5.01 -9.15 1.45
C THR A 177 6.30 -9.96 1.30
N CYS A 178 7.47 -9.31 1.36
CA CYS A 178 8.77 -9.98 1.27
C CYS A 178 8.97 -11.00 2.40
N LYS A 179 8.53 -10.66 3.61
CA LYS A 179 8.64 -11.54 4.79
C LYS A 179 7.76 -12.77 4.62
N PHE A 180 6.48 -12.60 4.28
CA PHE A 180 5.51 -13.69 4.21
C PHE A 180 5.70 -14.56 2.96
N LEU A 181 6.23 -14.03 1.85
CA LEU A 181 6.65 -14.84 0.70
C LEU A 181 7.65 -15.94 1.06
N ARG A 182 8.47 -15.74 2.09
CA ARG A 182 9.48 -16.69 2.58
C ARG A 182 8.93 -17.71 3.59
N MET A 183 7.66 -17.59 3.96
CA MET A 183 7.00 -18.52 4.88
C MET A 183 6.33 -19.68 4.13
N PRO A 184 6.00 -20.81 4.78
CA PRO A 184 5.26 -21.91 4.17
C PRO A 184 3.94 -21.48 3.51
N LYS A 185 3.50 -22.20 2.46
CA LYS A 185 2.29 -21.85 1.69
C LYS A 185 1.00 -21.91 2.50
N ASP A 186 0.98 -22.78 3.50
CA ASP A 186 -0.07 -22.97 4.50
C ASP A 186 0.09 -22.02 5.69
N THR A 187 0.62 -20.81 5.47
CA THR A 187 0.58 -19.75 6.48
C THR A 187 -0.75 -19.01 6.40
N LEU A 188 -1.36 -18.75 7.55
CA LEU A 188 -2.49 -17.83 7.68
C LEU A 188 -2.07 -16.54 8.36
N ILE A 189 -2.62 -15.43 7.90
CA ILE A 189 -2.34 -14.09 8.41
C ILE A 189 -3.66 -13.45 8.81
N GLN A 190 -3.73 -12.95 10.04
CA GLN A 190 -4.78 -12.07 10.51
C GLN A 190 -4.24 -10.64 10.59
N ASP A 191 -4.96 -9.67 10.03
CA ASP A 191 -4.53 -8.28 9.96
C ASP A 191 -5.49 -7.38 10.73
N GLU A 192 -5.03 -6.94 11.90
CA GLU A 192 -5.77 -6.03 12.78
C GLU A 192 -5.41 -4.55 12.52
N GLY A 193 -4.75 -4.26 11.41
CA GLY A 193 -4.43 -2.93 10.91
C GLY A 193 -3.08 -2.40 11.40
N VAL A 194 -2.84 -2.41 12.71
CA VAL A 194 -1.54 -2.01 13.29
C VAL A 194 -0.62 -3.20 13.58
N SER A 195 -1.18 -4.40 13.59
CA SER A 195 -0.46 -5.65 13.85
C SER A 195 -1.00 -6.78 12.98
N MET A 196 -0.06 -7.63 12.55
CA MET A 196 -0.36 -8.83 11.79
C MET A 196 0.05 -10.06 12.59
N THR A 197 -0.91 -10.94 12.88
CA THR A 197 -0.66 -12.19 13.59
C THR A 197 -0.59 -13.33 12.60
N VAL A 198 0.45 -14.15 12.73
CA VAL A 198 0.78 -15.22 11.78
C VAL A 198 0.60 -16.58 12.42
N TYR A 199 -0.06 -17.47 11.70
CA TYR A 199 -0.39 -18.82 12.13
C TYR A 199 0.15 -19.86 11.14
N THR A 200 0.65 -20.98 11.67
CA THR A 200 1.16 -22.10 10.88
C THR A 200 0.51 -23.40 11.32
N ARG A 201 0.39 -24.35 10.40
CA ARG A 201 -0.09 -25.69 10.69
C ARG A 201 0.93 -26.46 11.53
N GLN A 202 0.45 -27.20 12.54
CA GLN A 202 1.27 -28.17 13.30
C GLN A 202 1.43 -29.50 12.57
#